data_AF-A0A454TM13-F1
#
_entry.id   AF-A0A454TM13-F1
#
_cell.length_a   1.000
_cell.length_b   1.000
_cell.length_c   1.000
_cell.angle_alpha   90.00
_cell.angle_beta   90.00
_cell.angle_gamma   90.00
#
_symmetry.space_group_name_H-M   'P 1'
#
loop_
_entity.id
_entity.type
_entity.pdbx_description
1 polymer ?
#
loop_
_entity_poly.entity_id
_entity_poly.type
_entity_poly.pdbx_seq_one_letter_code
_entity_poly.pdbx_strand_id
1 'polypeptide(L)'
;MPRLSVSKSNVWAAGAAFLCAVVAQAAAAGRPAATFESVFQSGEEPAALFYRATFTGNDGDHTLQVWRDRQVRLRRKTDEAVDTYVIRDAADPLEYQMTVVDYRKRITTRIDRNNLIRLGHFSDWFDLAHGLRHPVGAYRLAPTTAPAGAPAPASACRWYALTQGDDTHRICWSAREHLPMVIWSDRTTSAVWRVASVEHRPIGNDVFALHDAGFVRNDANADIDRD
;
A
#
# COMPACT_ATOMS: atom_id res chain seq x y z
N MET A 1 -59.96 -31.15 81.16
CA MET A 1 -60.06 -32.09 80.01
C MET A 1 -59.58 -31.33 78.76
N PRO A 2 -58.88 -31.97 77.79
CA PRO A 2 -57.41 -32.04 77.77
C PRO A 2 -56.75 -31.52 76.46
N ARG A 3 -55.40 -31.61 76.42
CA ARG A 3 -54.46 -31.71 75.25
C ARG A 3 -54.07 -30.41 74.54
N LEU A 4 -52.80 -29.97 74.62
CA LEU A 4 -51.52 -30.44 74.02
C LEU A 4 -51.20 -29.79 72.66
N SER A 5 -49.94 -29.37 72.51
CA SER A 5 -49.08 -29.38 71.30
C SER A 5 -48.43 -28.00 71.04
N VAL A 6 -47.19 -27.73 71.49
CA VAL A 6 -45.86 -28.16 70.98
C VAL A 6 -45.32 -27.28 69.82
N SER A 7 -44.22 -26.58 70.16
CA SER A 7 -42.98 -26.36 69.40
C SER A 7 -42.98 -25.47 68.13
N LYS A 8 -42.09 -24.47 68.11
CA LYS A 8 -40.72 -24.60 67.54
C LYS A 8 -39.90 -23.33 67.75
N SER A 9 -38.70 -23.54 68.28
CA SER A 9 -37.59 -22.59 68.42
C SER A 9 -36.92 -22.35 67.07
N ASN A 10 -36.71 -21.08 66.69
CA ASN A 10 -35.83 -20.70 65.57
C ASN A 10 -34.56 -20.06 66.11
N VAL A 11 -33.47 -20.82 66.02
CA VAL A 11 -32.08 -20.40 66.18
C VAL A 11 -31.69 -19.54 64.96
N TRP A 12 -31.19 -18.33 65.19
CA TRP A 12 -30.53 -17.53 64.16
C TRP A 12 -29.04 -17.86 64.16
N ALA A 13 -28.54 -18.43 63.06
CA ALA A 13 -27.11 -18.60 62.80
C ALA A 13 -26.66 -17.48 61.86
N ALA A 14 -25.69 -16.68 62.31
CA ALA A 14 -25.03 -15.65 61.52
C ALA A 14 -24.03 -16.28 60.54
N GLY A 15 -24.20 -16.02 59.24
CA GLY A 15 -23.25 -16.40 58.20
C GLY A 15 -22.25 -15.27 57.92
N ALA A 16 -20.96 -15.57 58.04
CA ALA A 16 -19.86 -14.68 57.67
C ALA A 16 -19.60 -14.74 56.15
N ALA A 17 -19.64 -13.59 55.48
CA ALA A 17 -19.31 -13.47 54.05
C ALA A 17 -17.84 -13.04 53.89
N PHE A 18 -17.00 -13.94 53.38
CA PHE A 18 -15.65 -13.63 52.91
C PHE A 18 -15.74 -13.15 51.45
N LEU A 19 -15.55 -11.85 51.23
CA LEU A 19 -15.42 -11.26 49.89
C LEU A 19 -13.95 -11.31 49.46
N CYS A 20 -13.60 -12.27 48.60
CA CYS A 20 -12.34 -12.25 47.86
C CYS A 20 -12.39 -11.15 46.79
N ALA A 21 -11.70 -10.03 47.04
CA ALA A 21 -11.42 -9.04 46.01
C ALA A 21 -10.34 -9.58 45.06
N VAL A 22 -10.75 -10.12 43.91
CA VAL A 22 -9.82 -10.45 42.82
C VAL A 22 -9.53 -9.15 42.07
N VAL A 23 -8.34 -8.58 42.32
CA VAL A 23 -7.82 -7.47 41.50
C VAL A 23 -7.37 -8.08 40.17
N ALA A 24 -8.23 -8.01 39.16
CA ALA A 24 -7.86 -8.36 37.80
C ALA A 24 -6.84 -7.32 37.29
N GLN A 25 -5.57 -7.69 37.29
CA GLN A 25 -4.55 -6.97 36.51
C GLN A 25 -4.86 -7.20 35.04
N ALA A 26 -5.61 -6.27 34.43
CA ALA A 26 -5.70 -6.20 32.99
C ALA A 26 -4.30 -5.85 32.47
N ALA A 27 -3.55 -6.88 32.06
CA ALA A 27 -2.39 -6.68 31.20
C ALA A 27 -2.91 -5.92 29.98
N ALA A 28 -2.50 -4.67 29.82
CA ALA A 28 -2.68 -3.94 28.58
C ALA A 28 -1.88 -4.70 27.51
N ALA A 29 -2.56 -5.63 26.83
CA ALA A 29 -2.05 -6.21 25.61
C ALA A 29 -1.83 -5.03 24.65
N GLY A 30 -0.59 -4.58 24.53
CA GLY A 30 -0.20 -3.54 23.60
C GLY A 30 -0.71 -3.96 22.23
N ARG A 31 -1.44 -3.07 21.55
CA ARG A 31 -1.91 -3.33 20.19
C ARG A 31 -0.69 -3.76 19.36
N PRO A 32 -0.78 -4.83 18.57
CA PRO A 32 0.32 -5.24 17.71
C PRO A 32 0.76 -4.06 16.84
N ALA A 33 2.06 -3.91 16.66
CA ALA A 33 2.61 -2.88 15.80
C ALA A 33 1.97 -2.99 14.42
N ALA A 34 1.66 -1.83 13.81
CA ALA A 34 1.12 -1.81 12.46
C ALA A 34 2.15 -2.44 11.50
N THR A 35 1.67 -3.30 10.60
CA THR A 35 2.48 -3.84 9.51
C THR A 35 2.17 -3.04 8.25
N PHE A 36 3.05 -3.14 7.26
CA PHE A 36 2.86 -2.49 5.96
C PHE A 36 1.52 -2.92 5.35
N GLU A 37 1.23 -4.21 5.33
CA GLU A 37 0.04 -4.81 4.72
C GLU A 37 -1.24 -4.47 5.49
N SER A 38 -1.15 -4.18 6.79
CA SER A 38 -2.32 -3.79 7.59
C SER A 38 -2.71 -2.32 7.39
N VAL A 39 -1.79 -1.48 6.90
CA VAL A 39 -2.01 -0.04 6.68
C VAL A 39 -2.21 0.28 5.20
N PHE A 40 -1.33 -0.24 4.34
CA PHE A 40 -1.27 0.06 2.92
C PHE A 40 -1.91 -1.08 2.13
N GLN A 41 -3.25 -1.16 2.20
CA GLN A 41 -4.03 -2.25 1.62
C GLN A 41 -4.36 -2.03 0.15
N SER A 42 -4.62 -3.12 -0.58
CA SER A 42 -4.98 -3.13 -2.00
C SER A 42 -6.25 -3.94 -2.34
N GLY A 43 -7.05 -4.30 -1.32
CA GLY A 43 -8.17 -5.25 -1.45
C GLY A 43 -9.48 -4.69 -2.01
N GLU A 44 -9.70 -3.37 -1.95
CA GLU A 44 -10.92 -2.70 -2.43
C GLU A 44 -10.61 -1.62 -3.47
N GLU A 45 -9.80 -1.97 -4.47
CA GLU A 45 -9.36 -1.00 -5.48
C GLU A 45 -10.51 -0.26 -6.16
N PRO A 46 -10.33 1.05 -6.45
CA PRO A 46 -11.24 1.76 -7.31
C PRO A 46 -11.38 1.06 -8.66
N ALA A 47 -12.61 1.01 -9.17
CA ALA A 47 -12.93 0.35 -10.44
C ALA A 47 -12.14 0.95 -11.63
N ALA A 48 -11.82 2.24 -11.55
CA ALA A 48 -10.97 2.95 -12.47
C ALA A 48 -10.32 4.11 -11.71
N LEU A 49 -9.01 4.28 -11.89
CA LEU A 49 -8.25 5.34 -11.27
C LEU A 49 -7.26 5.93 -12.27
N PHE A 50 -7.33 7.24 -12.44
CA PHE A 50 -6.29 8.02 -13.09
C PHE A 50 -5.70 9.01 -12.10
N TYR A 51 -4.37 9.11 -12.02
CA TYR A 51 -3.74 10.14 -11.20
C TYR A 51 -2.49 10.71 -11.84
N ARG A 52 -2.17 11.95 -11.42
CA ARG A 52 -0.92 12.64 -11.74
C ARG A 52 -0.10 12.76 -10.47
N ALA A 53 1.18 12.46 -10.54
CA ALA A 53 2.11 12.60 -9.43
C ALA A 53 3.44 13.21 -9.88
N THR A 54 4.21 13.71 -8.93
CA THR A 54 5.63 14.01 -9.07
C THR A 54 6.42 13.14 -8.11
N PHE A 55 7.61 12.71 -8.50
CA PHE A 55 8.52 11.96 -7.63
C PHE A 55 9.97 12.35 -7.88
N THR A 56 10.80 12.24 -6.85
CA THR A 56 12.24 12.46 -6.96
C THR A 56 12.94 11.12 -7.19
N GLY A 57 13.51 10.95 -8.38
CA GLY A 57 14.38 9.85 -8.76
C GLY A 57 15.86 10.16 -8.50
N ASN A 58 16.75 9.26 -8.93
CA ASN A 58 18.19 9.46 -8.79
C ASN A 58 18.74 10.56 -9.71
N ASP A 59 18.05 10.82 -10.82
CA ASP A 59 18.40 11.79 -11.86
C ASP A 59 17.60 13.10 -11.78
N GLY A 60 16.72 13.25 -10.78
CA GLY A 60 16.00 14.48 -10.49
C GLY A 60 14.52 14.29 -10.24
N ASP A 61 13.75 15.36 -10.37
CA ASP A 61 12.30 15.31 -10.24
C ASP A 61 11.64 14.92 -11.56
N HIS A 62 10.66 14.04 -11.46
CA HIS A 62 9.92 13.48 -12.59
C HIS A 62 8.42 13.68 -12.42
N THR A 63 7.73 13.72 -13.54
CA THR A 63 6.27 13.70 -13.64
C THR A 63 5.79 12.30 -14.00
N LEU A 64 4.68 11.89 -13.39
CA LEU A 64 4.10 10.57 -13.57
C LEU A 64 2.60 10.69 -13.80
N GLN A 65 2.11 10.01 -14.83
CA GLN A 65 0.68 9.74 -15.05
C GLN A 65 0.45 8.25 -14.90
N VAL A 66 -0.61 7.88 -14.18
CA VAL A 66 -0.95 6.48 -13.97
C VAL A 66 -2.43 6.24 -14.24
N TRP A 67 -2.71 5.23 -15.05
CA TRP A 67 -4.05 4.68 -15.27
C TRP A 67 -4.08 3.27 -14.70
N ARG A 68 -4.96 3.04 -13.73
CA ARG A 68 -5.15 1.75 -13.06
C ARG A 68 -6.60 1.33 -13.24
N ASP A 69 -6.80 0.20 -13.92
CA ASP A 69 -8.10 -0.47 -14.05
C ASP A 69 -8.12 -1.65 -13.09
N ARG A 70 -8.67 -1.39 -11.90
CA ARG A 70 -8.70 -2.33 -10.76
C ARG A 70 -7.30 -2.89 -10.47
N GLN A 71 -7.25 -4.20 -10.23
CA GLN A 71 -6.04 -5.01 -10.08
C GLN A 71 -5.65 -5.71 -11.40
N VAL A 72 -6.16 -5.27 -12.56
CA VAL A 72 -6.02 -6.03 -13.82
C VAL A 72 -5.01 -5.38 -14.76
N ARG A 73 -5.15 -4.08 -15.02
CA ARG A 73 -4.31 -3.35 -15.97
C ARG A 73 -3.79 -2.07 -15.37
N LEU A 74 -2.55 -1.76 -15.72
CA LEU A 74 -1.85 -0.57 -15.31
C LEU A 74 -1.12 0.02 -16.51
N ARG A 75 -1.20 1.34 -16.66
CA ARG A 75 -0.30 2.12 -17.50
C ARG A 75 0.34 3.20 -16.65
N ARG A 76 1.65 3.35 -16.77
CA ARG A 76 2.42 4.45 -16.19
C ARG A 76 3.08 5.21 -17.34
N LYS A 77 3.08 6.54 -17.29
CA LYS A 77 3.79 7.40 -18.22
C LYS A 77 4.65 8.38 -17.44
N THR A 78 5.95 8.31 -17.63
CA THR A 78 6.94 9.16 -16.96
C THR A 78 7.51 10.17 -17.96
N ASP A 79 7.44 11.46 -17.63
CA ASP A 79 7.99 12.59 -18.40
C ASP A 79 7.67 12.60 -19.90
N GLU A 80 6.52 12.05 -20.27
CA GLU A 80 6.12 11.85 -21.68
C GLU A 80 7.13 11.00 -22.50
N ALA A 81 8.13 10.40 -21.86
CA ALA A 81 9.29 9.78 -22.50
C ALA A 81 9.27 8.25 -22.39
N VAL A 82 8.70 7.72 -21.31
CA VAL A 82 8.62 6.27 -21.06
C VAL A 82 7.20 5.91 -20.66
N ASP A 83 6.63 4.94 -21.37
CA ASP A 83 5.40 4.29 -20.93
C ASP A 83 5.69 2.87 -20.44
N THR A 84 5.08 2.48 -19.32
CA THR A 84 5.06 1.11 -18.82
C THR A 84 3.63 0.61 -18.82
N TYR A 85 3.38 -0.47 -19.54
CA TYR A 85 2.11 -1.19 -19.57
C TYR A 85 2.28 -2.48 -18.78
N VAL A 86 1.35 -2.76 -17.87
CA VAL A 86 1.35 -4.00 -17.08
C VAL A 86 -0.05 -4.60 -17.13
N ILE A 87 -0.12 -5.87 -17.50
CA ILE A 87 -1.38 -6.62 -17.58
C ILE A 87 -1.18 -7.89 -16.73
N ARG A 88 -2.03 -8.06 -15.71
CA ARG A 88 -2.06 -9.30 -14.93
C ARG A 88 -2.62 -10.45 -15.76
N ASP A 89 -2.12 -11.64 -15.50
CA ASP A 89 -2.74 -12.84 -16.03
C ASP A 89 -4.10 -13.06 -15.33
N ALA A 90 -5.13 -13.38 -16.12
CA ALA A 90 -6.47 -13.64 -15.61
C ALA A 90 -6.60 -15.01 -14.93
N ALA A 91 -5.77 -15.98 -15.32
CA ALA A 91 -5.70 -17.31 -14.75
C ALA A 91 -4.80 -17.36 -13.49
N ASP A 92 -3.74 -16.55 -13.45
CA ASP A 92 -2.87 -16.40 -12.27
C ASP A 92 -2.61 -14.91 -11.94
N PRO A 93 -3.36 -14.31 -11.02
CA PRO A 93 -3.18 -12.92 -10.64
C PRO A 93 -1.83 -12.59 -9.98
N LEU A 94 -1.01 -13.58 -9.64
CA LEU A 94 0.36 -13.32 -9.17
C LEU A 94 1.32 -13.04 -10.32
N GLU A 95 0.97 -13.49 -11.53
CA GLU A 95 1.74 -13.30 -12.75
C GLU A 95 1.25 -12.08 -13.54
N TYR A 96 2.19 -11.43 -14.22
CA TYR A 96 1.88 -10.30 -15.07
C TYR A 96 2.92 -10.14 -16.19
N GLN A 97 2.45 -9.57 -17.30
CA GLN A 97 3.30 -9.14 -18.40
C GLN A 97 3.55 -7.63 -18.27
N MET A 98 4.81 -7.23 -18.25
CA MET A 98 5.21 -5.83 -18.40
C MET A 98 5.71 -5.56 -19.82
N THR A 99 5.37 -4.39 -20.36
CA THR A 99 5.94 -3.84 -21.58
C THR A 99 6.37 -2.41 -21.32
N VAL A 100 7.64 -2.09 -21.57
CA VAL A 100 8.20 -0.75 -21.44
C VAL A 100 8.45 -0.18 -22.83
N VAL A 101 7.94 1.01 -23.10
CA VAL A 101 8.11 1.74 -24.35
C VAL A 101 8.94 2.99 -24.06
N ASP A 102 10.18 3.02 -24.55
CA ASP A 102 11.04 4.19 -24.52
C ASP A 102 10.87 4.97 -25.83
N TYR A 103 10.17 6.11 -25.77
CA TYR A 103 9.87 6.94 -26.94
C TYR A 103 11.11 7.67 -27.47
N ARG A 104 12.11 7.93 -26.63
CA ARG A 104 13.36 8.60 -27.05
C ARG A 104 14.23 7.65 -27.85
N LYS A 105 14.34 6.40 -27.40
CA LYS A 105 15.11 5.36 -28.08
C LYS A 105 14.33 4.64 -29.17
N ARG A 106 13.00 4.80 -29.18
CA ARG A 106 12.07 4.04 -30.04
C ARG A 106 12.23 2.53 -29.86
N ILE A 107 12.28 2.09 -28.60
CA ILE A 107 12.41 0.68 -28.22
C ILE A 107 11.20 0.28 -27.39
N THR A 108 10.65 -0.90 -27.70
CA THR A 108 9.67 -1.59 -26.90
C THR A 108 10.32 -2.84 -26.31
N THR A 109 10.33 -2.94 -24.99
CA THR A 109 10.87 -4.10 -24.27
C THR A 109 9.73 -4.83 -23.57
N ARG A 110 9.57 -6.11 -23.87
CA ARG A 110 8.65 -7.01 -23.18
C ARG A 110 9.42 -7.81 -22.12
N ILE A 111 8.89 -7.87 -20.90
CA ILE A 111 9.48 -8.64 -19.79
C ILE A 111 8.41 -9.14 -18.82
N ASP A 112 8.51 -10.39 -18.39
CA ASP A 112 7.62 -10.99 -17.39
C ASP A 112 8.12 -10.76 -15.96
N ARG A 113 7.27 -11.11 -14.99
CA ARG A 113 7.56 -10.96 -13.55
C ARG A 113 8.82 -11.74 -13.12
N ASN A 114 9.02 -12.97 -13.61
CA ASN A 114 10.13 -13.82 -13.19
C ASN A 114 11.47 -13.28 -13.67
N ASN A 115 11.52 -12.78 -14.90
CA ASN A 115 12.71 -12.16 -15.46
C ASN A 115 12.98 -10.77 -14.87
N LEU A 116 11.94 -10.01 -14.48
CA LEU A 116 12.13 -8.79 -13.67
C LEU A 116 12.82 -9.08 -12.31
N ILE A 117 12.47 -10.19 -11.65
CA ILE A 117 13.13 -10.63 -10.41
C ILE A 117 14.62 -10.92 -10.67
N ARG A 118 14.94 -11.63 -11.77
CA ARG A 118 16.33 -11.95 -12.14
C ARG A 118 17.20 -10.71 -12.40
N LEU A 119 16.59 -9.61 -12.87
CA LEU A 119 17.29 -8.34 -13.12
C LEU A 119 17.50 -7.48 -11.86
N GLY A 120 17.10 -7.94 -10.67
CA GLY A 120 17.38 -7.27 -9.39
C GLY A 120 16.60 -5.97 -9.13
N HIS A 121 15.79 -5.54 -10.10
CA HIS A 121 14.89 -4.39 -9.98
C HIS A 121 13.46 -4.87 -9.75
N PHE A 122 13.23 -5.48 -8.59
CA PHE A 122 11.88 -5.94 -8.25
C PHE A 122 11.03 -4.77 -7.74
N SER A 123 10.13 -4.29 -8.59
CA SER A 123 8.90 -3.66 -8.16
C SER A 123 7.81 -4.73 -8.22
N ASP A 124 7.30 -5.16 -7.07
CA ASP A 124 6.08 -5.96 -7.08
C ASP A 124 4.93 -5.15 -7.70
N TRP A 125 3.82 -5.84 -7.97
CA TRP A 125 2.62 -5.17 -8.42
C TRP A 125 2.24 -4.00 -7.51
N PHE A 126 2.46 -4.10 -6.19
CA PHE A 126 2.05 -3.06 -5.27
C PHE A 126 2.83 -1.76 -5.51
N ASP A 127 4.16 -1.83 -5.63
CA ASP A 127 5.02 -0.69 -6.00
C ASP A 127 4.59 -0.09 -7.35
N LEU A 128 4.33 -0.94 -8.35
CA LEU A 128 3.88 -0.49 -9.68
C LEU A 128 2.51 0.20 -9.64
N ALA A 129 1.53 -0.36 -8.93
CA ALA A 129 0.16 0.13 -8.92
C ALA A 129 -0.05 1.31 -7.95
N HIS A 130 0.73 1.38 -6.88
CA HIS A 130 0.52 2.31 -5.78
C HIS A 130 1.63 3.36 -5.61
N GLY A 131 2.80 3.18 -6.24
CA GLY A 131 3.93 4.11 -6.08
C GLY A 131 4.53 4.10 -4.67
N LEU A 132 4.36 2.98 -3.95
CA LEU A 132 4.91 2.76 -2.62
C LEU A 132 5.55 1.38 -2.58
N ARG A 133 6.84 1.32 -2.32
CA ARG A 133 7.59 0.06 -2.24
C ARG A 133 7.49 -0.56 -0.84
N HIS A 134 7.40 -1.88 -0.78
CA HIS A 134 7.57 -2.61 0.47
C HIS A 134 8.97 -2.37 1.07
N PRO A 135 9.08 -2.10 2.38
CA PRO A 135 10.37 -1.99 3.04
C PRO A 135 11.14 -3.32 2.98
N VAL A 136 12.44 -3.23 2.75
CA VAL A 136 13.33 -4.41 2.71
C VAL A 136 13.99 -4.60 4.07
N GLY A 137 13.71 -5.71 4.74
CA GLY A 137 14.26 -6.00 6.07
C GLY A 137 13.45 -5.37 7.21
N ALA A 138 14.08 -5.15 8.36
CA ALA A 138 13.40 -4.69 9.56
C ALA A 138 12.94 -3.22 9.43
N TYR A 139 11.66 -2.98 9.71
CA TYR A 139 11.07 -1.64 9.70
C TYR A 139 10.16 -1.44 10.91
N ARG A 140 9.84 -0.18 11.20
CA ARG A 140 8.80 0.22 12.15
C ARG A 140 7.79 1.11 11.44
N LEU A 141 6.51 0.83 11.64
CA LEU A 141 5.42 1.65 11.14
C LEU A 141 4.57 2.14 12.32
N ALA A 142 4.34 3.45 12.39
CA ALA A 142 3.54 4.06 13.44
C ALA A 142 2.68 5.22 12.90
N PRO A 143 1.46 5.44 13.42
CA PRO A 143 0.71 6.65 13.14
C PRO A 143 1.51 7.91 13.50
N THR A 144 1.37 8.97 12.70
CA THR A 144 2.00 10.26 12.95
C THR A 144 1.10 11.39 12.46
N THR A 145 1.58 12.63 12.52
CA THR A 145 0.94 13.81 11.95
C THR A 145 1.70 14.31 10.74
N ALA A 146 1.05 15.17 9.95
CA ALA A 146 1.70 15.84 8.83
C ALA A 146 2.98 16.57 9.31
N PRO A 147 4.14 16.35 8.66
CA PRO A 147 5.33 17.17 8.89
C PRO A 147 5.04 18.66 8.67
N ALA A 148 5.76 19.52 9.40
CA ALA A 148 5.76 20.94 9.09
C ALA A 148 6.31 21.17 7.67
N GLY A 149 5.62 21.98 6.87
CA GLY A 149 5.99 22.24 5.47
C GLY A 149 5.58 21.16 4.47
N ALA A 150 4.96 20.06 4.92
CA ALA A 150 4.40 19.08 4.00
C ALA A 150 3.28 19.72 3.13
N PRO A 151 3.26 19.45 1.82
CA PRO A 151 2.21 19.98 0.95
C PRO A 151 0.85 19.40 1.33
N ALA A 152 -0.20 20.18 1.07
CA ALA A 152 -1.57 19.70 1.21
C ALA A 152 -1.82 18.53 0.23
N PRO A 153 -2.37 17.40 0.71
CA PRO A 153 -2.65 16.24 -0.14
C PRO A 153 -3.88 16.49 -1.04
N ALA A 154 -3.88 15.90 -2.22
CA ALA A 154 -4.99 16.00 -3.18
C ALA A 154 -6.28 15.28 -2.73
N SER A 155 -6.16 14.32 -1.80
CA SER A 155 -7.29 13.60 -1.20
C SER A 155 -7.04 13.40 0.29
N ALA A 156 -8.11 13.13 1.05
CA ALA A 156 -8.00 12.87 2.48
C ALA A 156 -7.11 11.65 2.75
N CYS A 157 -6.25 11.74 3.76
CA CYS A 157 -5.27 10.72 4.10
C CYS A 157 -5.05 10.61 5.61
N ARG A 158 -4.39 9.53 6.02
CA ARG A 158 -3.80 9.38 7.35
C ARG A 158 -2.29 9.31 7.24
N TRP A 159 -1.59 9.93 8.19
CA TRP A 159 -0.13 9.98 8.19
C TRP A 159 0.46 8.82 9.00
N TYR A 160 1.49 8.20 8.44
CA TYR A 160 2.27 7.14 9.06
C TYR A 160 3.76 7.43 8.91
N ALA A 161 4.54 7.20 9.96
CA ALA A 161 6.00 7.19 9.91
C ALA A 161 6.47 5.76 9.65
N LEU A 162 7.16 5.55 8.53
CA LEU A 162 7.87 4.33 8.19
C LEU A 162 9.36 4.58 8.42
N THR A 163 9.91 3.93 9.43
CA THR A 163 11.33 4.02 9.81
C THR A 163 12.06 2.72 9.48
N GLN A 164 13.19 2.83 8.78
CA GLN A 164 14.05 1.71 8.41
C GLN A 164 15.52 2.12 8.60
N GLY A 165 16.22 1.52 9.56
CA GLY A 165 17.52 2.03 10.00
C GLY A 165 17.41 3.46 10.52
N ASP A 166 18.25 4.36 10.01
CA ASP A 166 18.24 5.79 10.35
C ASP A 166 17.31 6.62 9.45
N ASP A 167 16.65 5.99 8.48
CA ASP A 167 15.76 6.67 7.54
C ASP A 167 14.31 6.63 7.98
N THR A 168 13.66 7.79 7.92
CA THR A 168 12.22 7.90 8.17
C THR A 168 11.55 8.63 7.01
N HIS A 169 10.55 7.95 6.43
CA HIS A 169 9.60 8.55 5.51
C HIS A 169 8.25 8.71 6.21
N ARG A 170 7.61 9.88 6.05
CA ARG A 170 6.24 10.09 6.49
C ARG A 170 5.32 10.00 5.29
N ILE A 171 4.39 9.06 5.35
CA ILE A 171 3.52 8.68 4.25
C ILE A 171 2.09 9.11 4.61
N CYS A 172 1.52 9.99 3.79
CA CYS A 172 0.12 10.38 3.81
C CYS A 172 -0.66 9.41 2.94
N TRP A 173 -1.23 8.36 3.53
CA TRP A 173 -1.94 7.32 2.81
C TRP A 173 -3.43 7.60 2.72
N SER A 174 -3.97 7.62 1.50
CA SER A 174 -5.42 7.66 1.30
C SER A 174 -5.97 6.24 1.17
N ALA A 175 -6.77 5.83 2.14
CA ALA A 175 -7.49 4.57 2.09
C ALA A 175 -8.57 4.55 1.00
N ARG A 176 -9.07 5.72 0.57
CA ARG A 176 -10.06 5.82 -0.51
C ARG A 176 -9.42 5.59 -1.87
N GLU A 177 -8.26 6.21 -2.11
CA GLU A 177 -7.58 6.13 -3.40
C GLU A 177 -6.64 4.91 -3.50
N HIS A 178 -6.36 4.25 -2.37
CA HIS A 178 -5.31 3.25 -2.23
C HIS A 178 -3.97 3.79 -2.78
N LEU A 179 -3.55 4.97 -2.30
CA LEU A 179 -2.35 5.66 -2.78
C LEU A 179 -1.69 6.48 -1.67
N PRO A 180 -0.35 6.63 -1.71
CA PRO A 180 0.35 7.67 -0.97
C PRO A 180 0.05 9.01 -1.66
N MET A 181 -0.67 9.91 -0.99
CA MET A 181 -0.90 11.26 -1.50
C MET A 181 0.38 12.09 -1.41
N VAL A 182 1.17 11.88 -0.36
CA VAL A 182 2.47 12.53 -0.13
C VAL A 182 3.40 11.52 0.54
N ILE A 183 4.66 11.45 0.10
CA ILE A 183 5.75 10.84 0.86
C ILE A 183 6.76 11.95 1.16
N TRP A 184 6.97 12.19 2.44
CA TRP A 184 7.92 13.17 2.95
C TRP A 184 9.16 12.45 3.46
N SER A 185 10.35 12.92 3.09
CA SER A 185 11.60 12.42 3.64
C SER A 185 12.07 13.32 4.77
N ASP A 186 12.21 12.76 5.97
CA ASP A 186 12.75 13.51 7.12
C ASP A 186 14.25 13.83 6.90
N ARG A 187 14.95 13.06 6.05
CA ARG A 187 16.36 13.28 5.70
C ARG A 187 16.56 14.56 4.87
N THR A 188 15.76 14.76 3.83
CA THR A 188 15.88 15.92 2.93
C THR A 188 14.93 17.05 3.30
N THR A 189 14.04 16.83 4.27
CA THR A 189 12.98 17.78 4.66
C THR A 189 12.16 18.24 3.45
N SER A 190 11.80 17.30 2.59
CA SER A 190 11.07 17.56 1.35
C SER A 190 10.11 16.42 0.99
N ALA A 191 9.12 16.74 0.13
CA ALA A 191 8.27 15.73 -0.48
C ALA A 191 9.01 15.05 -1.64
N VAL A 192 9.24 13.74 -1.53
CA VAL A 192 9.87 12.90 -2.56
C VAL A 192 8.85 12.20 -3.46
N TRP A 193 7.58 12.25 -3.07
CA TRP A 193 6.42 11.84 -3.87
C TRP A 193 5.24 12.73 -3.53
N ARG A 194 4.48 13.15 -4.55
CA ARG A 194 3.25 13.93 -4.38
C ARG A 194 2.24 13.63 -5.48
N VAL A 195 1.04 13.22 -5.10
CA VAL A 195 -0.13 13.16 -6.00
C VAL A 195 -0.71 14.57 -6.14
N ALA A 196 -0.84 15.03 -7.38
CA ALA A 196 -1.39 16.34 -7.73
C ALA A 196 -2.91 16.28 -8.01
N SER A 197 -3.39 15.19 -8.63
CA SER A 197 -4.80 15.02 -8.97
C SER A 197 -5.18 13.54 -9.04
N VAL A 198 -6.44 13.24 -8.76
CA VAL A 198 -7.02 11.89 -8.85
C VAL A 198 -8.40 11.96 -9.52
N GLU A 199 -8.68 11.00 -10.41
CA GLU A 199 -9.94 10.89 -11.15
C GLU A 199 -10.41 9.43 -11.23
N HIS A 200 -11.72 9.23 -11.27
CA HIS A 200 -12.36 7.90 -11.27
C HIS A 200 -13.19 7.61 -12.52
N ARG A 201 -12.89 8.31 -13.62
CA ARG A 201 -13.64 8.14 -14.87
C ARG A 201 -13.33 6.76 -15.46
N PRO A 202 -14.31 6.10 -16.11
CA PRO A 202 -14.04 4.87 -16.85
C PRO A 202 -12.87 5.04 -17.80
N ILE A 203 -11.96 4.06 -17.82
CA ILE A 203 -10.76 4.08 -18.65
C ILE A 203 -11.04 3.27 -19.92
N GLY A 204 -10.89 3.90 -21.08
CA GLY A 204 -11.05 3.25 -22.38
C GLY A 204 -9.94 2.24 -22.64
N ASN A 205 -10.24 1.22 -23.46
CA ASN A 205 -9.25 0.18 -23.81
C ASN A 205 -8.06 0.75 -24.61
N ASP A 206 -8.27 1.84 -25.34
CA ASP A 206 -7.26 2.59 -26.09
C ASP A 206 -6.14 3.10 -25.19
N VAL A 207 -6.43 3.43 -23.93
CA VAL A 207 -5.40 3.86 -22.96
C VAL A 207 -4.36 2.78 -22.72
N PHE A 208 -4.73 1.49 -22.82
CA PHE A 208 -3.84 0.35 -22.61
C PHE A 208 -3.31 -0.23 -23.93
N ALA A 209 -3.63 0.37 -25.07
CA ALA A 209 -3.09 -0.06 -26.35
C ALA A 209 -1.64 0.43 -26.51
N LEU A 210 -0.77 -0.46 -27.00
CA LEU A 210 0.60 -0.11 -27.32
C LEU A 210 0.63 0.72 -28.61
N HIS A 211 1.33 1.85 -28.56
CA HIS A 211 1.56 2.72 -29.71
C HIS A 211 3.05 2.67 -30.10
N ASP A 212 3.49 1.55 -30.65
CA ASP A 212 4.92 1.25 -30.91
C ASP A 212 5.25 1.02 -32.39
N ALA A 213 4.41 1.52 -33.30
CA ALA A 213 4.62 1.34 -34.73
C ALA A 213 6.00 1.89 -35.17
N GLY A 214 6.83 1.02 -35.75
CA GLY A 214 8.19 1.36 -36.20
C GLY A 214 9.20 1.50 -35.06
N PHE A 215 8.97 0.85 -33.91
CA PHE A 215 9.92 0.73 -32.81
C PHE A 215 10.68 -0.59 -32.92
N VAL A 216 11.91 -0.61 -32.40
CA VAL A 216 12.65 -1.86 -32.22
C VAL A 216 11.99 -2.64 -31.09
N ARG A 217 11.67 -3.90 -31.32
CA ARG A 217 11.04 -4.78 -30.32
C ARG A 217 12.10 -5.71 -29.73
N ASN A 218 12.28 -5.61 -28.42
CA ASN A 218 13.10 -6.47 -27.61
C ASN A 218 12.20 -7.39 -26.77
N ASP A 219 12.44 -8.68 -26.82
CA ASP A 219 11.86 -9.64 -25.89
C ASP A 219 12.94 -10.04 -24.88
N ALA A 220 12.97 -9.34 -23.75
CA ALA A 220 13.98 -9.57 -22.73
C ALA A 220 13.86 -10.98 -22.14
N ASN A 221 12.68 -11.60 -22.19
CA ASN A 221 12.51 -12.97 -21.70
C ASN A 221 13.26 -13.95 -22.58
N ALA A 222 13.10 -13.84 -23.90
CA ALA A 222 13.76 -14.71 -24.85
C ALA A 222 15.29 -14.57 -24.82
N ASP A 223 15.79 -13.39 -24.48
CA ASP A 223 17.24 -13.15 -24.32
C ASP A 223 17.75 -13.77 -23.00
N ILE A 224 17.04 -13.56 -21.89
CA ILE A 224 17.41 -14.09 -20.56
C ILE A 224 17.31 -15.63 -20.50
N ASP A 225 16.40 -16.25 -21.25
CA ASP A 225 16.26 -17.72 -21.30
C ASP A 225 17.36 -18.40 -22.14
N ARG A 226 18.10 -17.64 -22.97
CA ARG A 226 19.19 -18.13 -23.81
C ARG A 226 20.58 -18.01 -23.17
N ASP A 227 20.69 -17.26 -22.08
CA ASP A 227 21.89 -17.12 -21.24
C ASP A 227 21.93 -18.14 -20.10
#